data_AF-I1LJD2-F1
#
_entry.id   AF-I1LJD2-F1
#
_cell.length_a   1.000
_cell.length_b   1.000
_cell.length_c   1.000
_cell.angle_alpha   90.00
_cell.angle_beta   90.00
_cell.angle_gamma   90.00
#
_symmetry.space_group_name_H-M   'P 1'
#
loop_
_entity.id
_entity.type
_entity.pdbx_description
1 polymer ?
#
loop_
_entity_poly.entity_id
_entity_poly.type
_entity_poly.pdbx_seq_one_letter_code
_entity_poly.pdbx_strand_id
1 'polypeptide(L)'
;MAEEAILGFLEKNDEIRDSGEFAAERGIEHNEIVNVIKSLHGFRYVDAQDIKRETWVLTDEGETYATVGSPEVQLFLAIPQEGISKEELQKKLDPSLFKIGCAQAAKNKWVEMGKQLISRKVQHVDDKVKDLLLQIQQGLNIGSDEIKALKVRKLIIPQTWKGYSLKRGPNYAPKRKKVVTDLTRDNFQSGEWKELEFKEYNYSAKGAPLEGGNLHPLLKVRAQLKQIFLCMGFEEMPTNNFVESSFWNFDALFQPQQHPARDSHDTFFLETPSTTKILPEDYVQRVKHVHESGGYGSRGYAYDWKREEANKNLLRTHTTAVSSRMLYQLAQKPFAPKKYFSIDRVFRNEAVDRTHLAEFHQIEGLVCDRGLTLCDLIGILHDFFSRLGMTKLKFKPAYNPYTEPSMEIFSYHEGFKKWVEIGNSGMFRPEMLQPMGLPEDVQVIAWGLSLERPTMILYGIDNIRDLFGHKVDLGLIKKNPVCRLGID
;
A
#
# COMPACT_ATOMS: atom_id res chain seq x y z
N MET A 1 -25.06 -41.58 -10.80
CA MET A 1 -26.38 -41.14 -10.26
C MET A 1 -26.71 -39.71 -10.59
N ALA A 2 -26.09 -38.68 -9.99
CA ALA A 2 -26.43 -37.27 -10.28
C ALA A 2 -26.34 -36.88 -11.78
N GLU A 3 -25.28 -37.31 -12.47
CA GLU A 3 -25.12 -37.05 -13.92
C GLU A 3 -26.22 -37.71 -14.76
N GLU A 4 -26.50 -38.99 -14.52
CA GLU A 4 -27.57 -39.74 -15.21
C GLU A 4 -28.95 -39.15 -14.90
N ALA A 5 -29.16 -38.66 -13.67
CA ALA A 5 -30.42 -38.02 -13.30
C ALA A 5 -30.64 -36.72 -14.07
N ILE A 6 -29.62 -35.87 -14.19
CA ILE A 6 -29.70 -34.60 -14.93
C ILE A 6 -29.89 -34.86 -16.42
N LEU A 7 -29.02 -35.65 -17.04
CA LEU A 7 -29.08 -35.91 -18.47
C LEU A 7 -30.36 -36.69 -18.82
N GLY A 8 -30.71 -37.73 -18.07
CA GLY A 8 -31.94 -38.49 -18.30
C GLY A 8 -33.21 -37.66 -18.09
N PHE A 9 -33.20 -36.65 -17.23
CA PHE A 9 -34.33 -35.72 -17.10
C PHE A 9 -34.43 -34.78 -18.31
N LEU A 10 -33.30 -34.22 -18.76
CA LEU A 10 -33.23 -33.34 -19.94
C LEU A 10 -33.48 -34.09 -21.27
N GLU A 11 -33.44 -35.42 -21.26
CA GLU A 11 -33.86 -36.24 -22.41
C GLU A 11 -35.37 -36.15 -22.62
N LYS A 12 -36.13 -36.08 -21.52
CA LYS A 12 -37.61 -36.10 -21.53
C LYS A 12 -38.24 -34.73 -21.31
N ASN A 13 -37.47 -33.75 -20.82
CA ASN A 13 -37.93 -32.41 -20.46
C ASN A 13 -36.99 -31.36 -21.06
N ASP A 14 -37.52 -30.19 -21.43
CA ASP A 14 -36.71 -29.17 -22.08
C ASP A 14 -35.75 -28.44 -21.14
N GLU A 15 -36.10 -28.32 -19.86
CA GLU A 15 -35.31 -27.58 -18.89
C GLU A 15 -35.46 -28.13 -17.46
N ILE A 16 -34.42 -27.97 -16.65
CA ILE A 16 -34.50 -28.03 -15.19
C ILE A 16 -34.55 -26.59 -14.71
N ARG A 17 -35.67 -26.16 -14.12
CA ARG A 17 -35.88 -24.76 -13.75
C ARG A 17 -35.07 -24.34 -12.53
N ASP A 18 -34.95 -25.21 -11.54
CA ASP A 18 -34.22 -24.93 -10.31
C ASP A 18 -33.50 -26.19 -9.83
N SER A 19 -32.17 -26.09 -9.70
CA SER A 19 -31.35 -27.23 -9.30
C SER A 19 -31.57 -27.66 -7.84
N GLY A 20 -32.05 -26.78 -6.96
CA GLY A 20 -32.38 -27.07 -5.57
C GLY A 20 -33.65 -27.91 -5.46
N GLU A 21 -34.70 -27.49 -6.15
CA GLU A 21 -35.96 -28.26 -6.23
C GLU A 21 -35.72 -29.63 -6.88
N PHE A 22 -34.95 -29.66 -7.97
CA PHE A 22 -34.57 -30.92 -8.63
C PHE A 22 -33.77 -31.85 -7.72
N ALA A 23 -32.85 -31.31 -6.93
CA ALA A 23 -32.06 -32.08 -5.96
C ALA A 23 -32.97 -32.71 -4.89
N ALA A 24 -33.91 -31.92 -4.35
CA ALA A 24 -34.86 -32.38 -3.34
C ALA A 24 -35.80 -33.49 -3.87
N GLU A 25 -36.35 -33.33 -5.08
CA GLU A 25 -37.22 -34.33 -5.71
C GLU A 25 -36.54 -35.68 -5.95
N ARG A 26 -35.22 -35.67 -6.16
CA ARG A 26 -34.44 -36.89 -6.41
C ARG A 26 -33.74 -37.44 -5.17
N GLY A 27 -33.86 -36.76 -4.03
CA GLY A 27 -33.17 -37.15 -2.80
C GLY A 27 -31.64 -37.12 -2.93
N ILE A 28 -31.11 -36.19 -3.73
CA ILE A 28 -29.66 -36.01 -3.94
C ILE A 28 -29.24 -34.71 -3.26
N GLU A 29 -28.08 -34.71 -2.61
CA GLU A 29 -27.51 -33.49 -2.04
C GLU A 29 -27.28 -32.42 -3.12
N HIS A 30 -27.78 -31.20 -2.87
CA HIS A 30 -27.71 -30.11 -3.86
C HIS A 30 -26.27 -29.80 -4.30
N ASN A 31 -25.31 -29.90 -3.38
CA ASN A 31 -23.89 -29.71 -3.68
C ASN A 31 -23.35 -30.73 -4.70
N GLU A 32 -23.84 -31.98 -4.66
CA GLU A 32 -23.46 -33.01 -5.62
C GLU A 32 -23.99 -32.66 -7.03
N ILE A 33 -25.27 -32.26 -7.11
CA ILE A 33 -25.89 -31.77 -8.36
C ILE A 33 -25.13 -30.58 -8.93
N VAL A 34 -24.79 -29.58 -8.10
CA VAL A 34 -24.02 -28.40 -8.52
C VAL A 34 -22.65 -28.75 -9.09
N ASN A 35 -21.93 -29.69 -8.47
CA ASN A 35 -20.62 -30.12 -8.96
C ASN A 35 -20.71 -30.81 -10.33
N VAL A 36 -21.75 -31.65 -10.51
CA VAL A 36 -22.01 -32.30 -11.80
C VAL A 36 -22.43 -31.30 -12.87
N ILE A 37 -23.28 -30.31 -12.54
CA ILE A 37 -23.66 -29.22 -13.44
C ILE A 37 -22.43 -28.49 -13.96
N LYS A 38 -21.51 -28.08 -13.07
CA LYS A 38 -20.28 -27.37 -13.47
C LYS A 38 -19.42 -28.21 -14.41
N SER A 39 -19.33 -29.52 -14.15
CA SER A 39 -18.66 -30.46 -15.05
C SER A 39 -19.35 -30.50 -16.41
N LEU A 40 -20.64 -30.83 -16.47
CA LEU A 40 -21.40 -30.92 -17.74
C LEU A 40 -21.38 -29.61 -18.53
N HIS A 41 -21.47 -28.46 -17.85
CA HIS A 41 -21.39 -27.15 -18.48
C HIS A 41 -19.99 -26.89 -19.07
N GLY A 42 -18.91 -27.26 -18.36
CA GLY A 42 -17.55 -27.16 -18.87
C GLY A 42 -17.30 -27.97 -20.15
N PHE A 43 -18.01 -29.08 -20.34
CA PHE A 43 -18.00 -29.88 -21.57
C PHE A 43 -19.14 -29.53 -22.55
N ARG A 44 -19.90 -28.47 -22.26
CA ARG A 44 -21.02 -27.93 -23.06
C ARG A 44 -22.17 -28.92 -23.32
N TYR A 45 -22.34 -29.90 -22.42
CA TYR A 45 -23.49 -30.82 -22.43
C TYR A 45 -24.77 -30.13 -21.96
N VAL A 46 -24.64 -29.17 -21.05
CA VAL A 46 -25.74 -28.35 -20.54
C VAL A 46 -25.36 -26.88 -20.60
N ASP A 47 -26.33 -26.03 -20.87
CA ASP A 47 -26.23 -24.59 -20.64
C ASP A 47 -26.85 -24.30 -19.27
N ALA A 48 -26.05 -23.72 -18.37
CA ALA A 48 -26.45 -23.43 -17.00
C ALA A 48 -26.57 -21.91 -16.80
N GLN A 49 -27.68 -21.44 -16.24
CA GLN A 49 -27.85 -20.05 -15.83
C GLN A 49 -27.92 -19.94 -14.31
N ASP A 50 -27.22 -18.97 -13.74
CA ASP A 50 -27.19 -18.74 -12.29
C ASP A 50 -28.56 -18.34 -11.74
N ILE A 51 -29.00 -19.00 -10.67
CA ILE A 51 -30.11 -18.58 -9.82
C ILE A 51 -29.53 -18.18 -8.47
N LYS A 52 -29.80 -16.95 -8.03
CA LYS A 52 -29.35 -16.44 -6.73
C LYS A 52 -30.55 -16.09 -5.89
N ARG A 53 -30.63 -16.65 -4.69
CA ARG A 53 -31.63 -16.33 -3.67
C ARG A 53 -30.88 -15.85 -2.44
N GLU A 54 -31.24 -14.68 -1.92
CA GLU A 54 -30.62 -14.11 -0.72
C GLU A 54 -31.60 -14.28 0.45
N THR A 55 -31.16 -14.97 1.49
CA THR A 55 -31.89 -15.10 2.74
C THR A 55 -31.08 -14.45 3.86
N TRP A 56 -31.75 -14.07 4.94
CA TRP A 56 -31.08 -13.54 6.13
C TRP A 56 -30.92 -14.67 7.14
N VAL A 57 -29.73 -14.80 7.70
CA VAL A 57 -29.46 -15.71 8.83
C VAL A 57 -28.92 -14.90 10.01
N LEU A 58 -29.19 -15.39 11.21
CA LEU A 58 -28.73 -14.75 12.44
C LEU A 58 -27.20 -14.89 12.56
N THR A 59 -26.56 -13.89 13.16
CA THR A 59 -25.19 -14.03 13.66
C THR A 59 -25.21 -14.70 15.04
N ASP A 60 -24.06 -15.15 15.54
CA ASP A 60 -23.95 -15.71 16.91
C ASP A 60 -24.55 -14.78 17.98
N GLU A 61 -24.35 -13.46 17.82
CA GLU A 61 -24.96 -12.43 18.68
C GLU A 61 -26.47 -12.36 18.49
N GLY A 62 -26.95 -12.44 17.24
CA GLY A 62 -28.37 -12.54 16.91
C GLY A 62 -29.04 -13.77 17.53
N GLU A 63 -28.42 -14.95 17.42
CA GLU A 63 -28.93 -16.20 18.03
C GLU A 63 -29.00 -16.11 19.55
N THR A 64 -27.98 -15.49 20.16
CA THR A 64 -27.96 -15.22 21.60
C THR A 64 -29.16 -14.36 21.99
N TYR A 65 -29.41 -13.25 21.29
CA TYR A 65 -30.54 -12.37 21.60
C TYR A 65 -31.90 -12.98 21.26
N ALA A 66 -32.00 -13.84 20.24
CA ALA A 66 -33.20 -14.62 19.96
C ALA A 66 -33.54 -15.59 21.11
N THR A 67 -32.52 -16.07 21.82
CA THR A 67 -32.68 -17.00 22.94
C THR A 67 -32.96 -16.27 24.26
N VAL A 68 -32.02 -15.43 24.71
CA VAL A 68 -32.06 -14.79 26.04
C VAL A 68 -32.75 -13.42 26.07
N GLY A 69 -33.08 -12.86 24.92
CA GLY A 69 -33.66 -11.51 24.78
C GLY A 69 -32.63 -10.44 24.40
N SER A 70 -33.10 -9.31 23.92
CA SER A 70 -32.24 -8.21 23.48
C SER A 70 -31.56 -7.48 24.66
N PRO A 71 -30.37 -6.87 24.46
CA PRO A 71 -29.64 -6.17 25.51
C PRO A 71 -30.46 -5.10 26.24
N GLU A 72 -31.31 -4.37 25.52
CA GLU A 72 -32.19 -3.35 26.09
C GLU A 72 -33.28 -3.93 27.01
N VAL A 73 -33.79 -5.12 26.71
CA VAL A 73 -34.78 -5.81 27.55
C VAL A 73 -34.09 -6.48 28.73
N GLN A 74 -32.92 -7.10 28.51
CA GLN A 74 -32.12 -7.64 29.60
C GLN A 74 -31.71 -6.55 30.61
N LEU A 75 -31.31 -5.37 30.14
CA LEU A 75 -31.06 -4.20 31.00
C LEU A 75 -32.32 -3.80 31.76
N PHE A 76 -33.46 -3.67 31.07
CA PHE A 76 -34.73 -3.28 31.70
C PHE A 76 -35.13 -4.26 32.82
N LEU A 77 -35.03 -5.56 32.56
CA LEU A 77 -35.36 -6.61 33.53
C LEU A 77 -34.41 -6.62 34.74
N ALA A 78 -33.13 -6.26 34.55
CA ALA A 78 -32.16 -6.17 35.63
C ALA A 78 -32.35 -4.97 36.59
N ILE A 79 -33.12 -3.95 36.18
CA ILE A 79 -33.41 -2.75 37.00
C ILE A 79 -34.65 -3.04 37.86
N PRO A 80 -34.59 -3.01 39.21
CA PRO A 80 -35.77 -3.11 40.08
C PRO A 80 -36.71 -1.91 39.94
N GLN A 81 -37.94 -2.03 40.44
CA GLN A 81 -38.94 -0.96 40.35
C GLN A 81 -38.56 0.28 41.19
N GLU A 82 -37.82 0.08 42.30
CA GLU A 82 -37.31 1.18 43.14
C GLU A 82 -36.10 1.89 42.51
N GLY A 83 -35.54 1.33 41.43
CA GLY A 83 -34.30 1.77 40.82
C GLY A 83 -33.06 1.08 41.39
N ILE A 84 -31.93 1.22 40.69
CA ILE A 84 -30.64 0.61 41.06
C ILE A 84 -29.50 1.57 40.80
N SER A 85 -28.43 1.49 41.60
CA SER A 85 -27.22 2.27 41.36
C SER A 85 -26.51 1.79 40.08
N LYS A 86 -25.81 2.71 39.40
CA LYS A 86 -25.09 2.39 38.16
C LYS A 86 -24.01 1.32 38.37
N GLU A 87 -23.31 1.39 39.49
CA GLU A 87 -22.23 0.46 39.84
C GLU A 87 -22.75 -0.95 40.12
N GLU A 88 -23.90 -1.07 40.78
CA GLU A 88 -24.52 -2.36 41.06
C GLU A 88 -25.12 -2.98 39.80
N LEU A 89 -25.70 -2.17 38.91
CA LEU A 89 -26.21 -2.65 37.62
C LEU A 89 -25.08 -3.14 36.70
N GLN A 90 -23.92 -2.47 36.71
CA GLN A 90 -22.73 -2.91 35.97
C GLN A 90 -22.14 -4.22 36.49
N LYS A 91 -22.36 -4.58 37.77
CA LYS A 91 -21.94 -5.88 38.32
C LYS A 91 -22.87 -7.02 37.91
N LYS A 92 -24.14 -6.73 37.59
CA LYS A 92 -25.15 -7.73 37.21
C LYS A 92 -25.12 -8.10 35.73
N LEU A 93 -24.53 -7.26 34.88
CA LEU A 93 -24.56 -7.41 33.43
C LEU A 93 -23.16 -7.34 32.85
N ASP A 94 -22.91 -8.10 31.79
CA ASP A 94 -21.65 -8.01 31.06
C ASP A 94 -21.39 -6.59 30.54
N PRO A 95 -20.13 -6.09 30.57
CA PRO A 95 -19.82 -4.71 30.19
C PRO A 95 -20.28 -4.31 28.77
N SER A 96 -20.21 -5.24 27.83
CA SER A 96 -20.67 -5.04 26.44
C SER A 96 -22.18 -4.88 26.38
N LEU A 97 -22.91 -5.77 27.06
CA LEU A 97 -24.37 -5.79 27.12
C LEU A 97 -24.89 -4.55 27.85
N PHE A 98 -24.25 -4.15 28.95
CA PHE A 98 -24.58 -2.92 29.68
C PHE A 98 -24.50 -1.69 28.76
N LYS A 99 -23.43 -1.56 27.98
CA LYS A 99 -23.23 -0.41 27.08
C LYS A 99 -24.30 -0.36 25.98
N ILE A 100 -24.55 -1.49 25.32
CA ILE A 100 -25.53 -1.59 24.22
C ILE A 100 -26.95 -1.39 24.77
N GLY A 101 -27.28 -2.10 25.84
CA GLY A 101 -28.56 -2.03 26.52
C GLY A 101 -28.89 -0.61 26.96
N CYS A 102 -27.93 0.11 27.59
CA CYS A 102 -28.14 1.49 28.04
C CYS A 102 -28.47 2.42 26.86
N ALA A 103 -27.70 2.35 25.78
CA ALA A 103 -27.91 3.20 24.61
C ALA A 103 -29.29 2.96 23.97
N GLN A 104 -29.68 1.69 23.85
CA GLN A 104 -30.91 1.32 23.15
C GLN A 104 -32.16 1.48 24.03
N ALA A 105 -32.09 1.17 25.33
CA ALA A 105 -33.17 1.42 26.28
C ALA A 105 -33.42 2.93 26.48
N ALA A 106 -32.36 3.76 26.48
CA ALA A 106 -32.50 5.22 26.50
C ALA A 106 -33.17 5.74 25.21
N LYS A 107 -32.76 5.23 24.04
CA LYS A 107 -33.38 5.57 22.75
C LYS A 107 -34.86 5.22 22.70
N ASN A 108 -35.24 4.08 23.27
CA ASN A 108 -36.65 3.64 23.38
C ASN A 108 -37.41 4.29 24.54
N LYS A 109 -36.77 5.15 25.34
CA LYS A 109 -37.33 5.83 26.52
C LYS A 109 -37.86 4.89 27.61
N TRP A 110 -37.26 3.70 27.76
CA TRP A 110 -37.69 2.70 28.75
C TRP A 110 -37.16 2.96 30.16
N VAL A 111 -36.00 3.59 30.26
CA VAL A 111 -35.28 3.82 31.52
C VAL A 111 -34.89 5.29 31.64
N GLU A 112 -34.82 5.77 32.88
CA GLU A 112 -34.32 7.11 33.21
C GLU A 112 -32.91 6.99 33.81
N MET A 113 -31.94 7.64 33.16
CA MET A 113 -30.54 7.62 33.56
C MET A 113 -30.26 8.78 34.52
N GLY A 114 -30.64 8.63 35.78
CA GLY A 114 -30.32 9.61 36.82
C GLY A 114 -28.82 9.65 37.15
N LYS A 115 -28.35 10.74 37.77
CA LYS A 115 -26.94 10.88 38.19
C LYS A 115 -26.48 9.81 39.19
N GLN A 116 -27.41 9.31 40.02
CA GLN A 116 -27.14 8.37 41.10
C GLN A 116 -27.88 7.04 40.94
N LEU A 117 -29.13 7.08 40.46
CA LEU A 117 -30.01 5.92 40.31
C LEU A 117 -30.54 5.83 38.88
N ILE A 118 -30.60 4.60 38.36
CA ILE A 118 -31.26 4.25 37.11
C ILE A 118 -32.61 3.63 37.47
N SER A 119 -33.70 4.19 36.96
CA SER A 119 -35.07 3.72 37.25
C SER A 119 -35.83 3.38 35.97
N ARG A 120 -36.84 2.51 36.09
CA ARG A 120 -37.76 2.18 35.00
C ARG A 120 -38.75 3.33 34.79
N LYS A 121 -38.90 3.79 33.55
CA LYS A 121 -39.89 4.80 33.17
C LYS A 121 -41.24 4.20 32.75
N VAL A 122 -41.21 2.93 32.34
CA VAL A 122 -42.38 2.13 31.93
C VAL A 122 -42.46 0.87 32.78
N GLN A 123 -43.67 0.32 32.95
CA GLN A 123 -43.87 -0.90 33.74
C GLN A 123 -43.52 -2.18 32.95
N HIS A 124 -43.79 -2.19 31.65
CA HIS A 124 -43.59 -3.33 30.76
C HIS A 124 -42.94 -2.89 29.43
N VAL A 125 -42.19 -3.79 28.80
CA VAL A 125 -41.53 -3.58 27.50
C VAL A 125 -41.72 -4.82 26.63
N ASP A 126 -41.89 -4.62 25.33
CA ASP A 126 -41.96 -5.70 24.35
C ASP A 126 -40.60 -5.86 23.65
N ASP A 127 -40.11 -7.10 23.57
CA ASP A 127 -38.83 -7.41 22.92
C ASP A 127 -38.99 -7.57 21.40
N LYS A 128 -39.31 -6.47 20.72
CA LYS A 128 -39.49 -6.46 19.26
C LYS A 128 -38.28 -7.00 18.50
N VAL A 129 -37.08 -6.86 19.06
CA VAL A 129 -35.84 -7.33 18.42
C VAL A 129 -35.78 -8.84 18.49
N LYS A 130 -36.04 -9.43 19.66
CA LYS A 130 -36.17 -10.89 19.79
C LYS A 130 -37.24 -11.45 18.86
N ASP A 131 -38.41 -10.81 18.79
CA ASP A 131 -39.50 -11.25 17.93
C ASP A 131 -39.11 -11.25 16.44
N LEU A 132 -38.44 -10.19 15.97
CA LEU A 132 -37.95 -10.11 14.59
C LEU A 132 -36.88 -11.17 14.31
N LEU A 133 -35.98 -11.44 15.26
CA LEU A 133 -34.95 -12.46 15.11
C LEU A 133 -35.56 -13.87 15.04
N LEU A 134 -36.56 -14.16 15.88
CA LEU A 134 -37.32 -15.42 15.83
C LEU A 134 -38.09 -15.59 14.52
N GLN A 135 -38.67 -14.50 13.97
CA GLN A 135 -39.32 -14.55 12.66
C GLN A 135 -38.34 -14.94 11.55
N ILE A 136 -37.13 -14.36 11.53
CA ILE A 136 -36.08 -14.74 10.58
C ILE A 136 -35.68 -16.20 10.77
N GLN A 137 -35.51 -16.66 12.02
CA GLN A 137 -35.16 -18.05 12.33
C GLN A 137 -36.25 -19.04 11.86
N GLN A 138 -37.51 -18.62 11.85
CA GLN A 138 -38.65 -19.39 11.32
C GLN A 138 -38.83 -19.27 9.80
N GLY A 139 -37.97 -18.50 9.11
CA GLY A 139 -38.05 -18.28 7.67
C GLY A 139 -39.17 -17.32 7.23
N LEU A 140 -39.71 -16.52 8.14
CA LEU A 140 -40.73 -15.52 7.82
C LEU A 140 -40.08 -14.25 7.25
N ASN A 141 -40.75 -13.65 6.26
CA ASN A 141 -40.31 -12.40 5.65
C ASN A 141 -40.66 -11.21 6.55
N ILE A 142 -39.64 -10.46 6.96
CA ILE A 142 -39.78 -9.18 7.66
C ILE A 142 -39.65 -8.00 6.69
N GLY A 143 -40.15 -6.82 7.08
CA GLY A 143 -40.11 -5.62 6.25
C GLY A 143 -38.70 -5.08 6.01
N SER A 144 -38.56 -4.23 5.00
CA SER A 144 -37.24 -3.74 4.57
C SER A 144 -36.57 -2.79 5.58
N ASP A 145 -37.34 -2.09 6.41
CA ASP A 145 -36.79 -1.19 7.44
C ASP A 145 -36.32 -1.96 8.67
N GLU A 146 -37.00 -3.04 9.02
CA GLU A 146 -36.62 -3.98 10.07
C GLU A 146 -35.28 -4.66 9.74
N ILE A 147 -35.11 -5.08 8.47
CA ILE A 147 -33.83 -5.63 7.98
C ILE A 147 -32.71 -4.61 8.13
N LYS A 148 -32.92 -3.34 7.73
CA LYS A 148 -31.91 -2.29 7.89
C LYS A 148 -31.53 -2.11 9.36
N ALA A 149 -32.51 -2.09 10.26
CA ALA A 149 -32.27 -1.92 11.69
C ALA A 149 -31.42 -3.06 12.28
N LEU A 150 -31.71 -4.31 11.92
CA LEU A 150 -30.94 -5.48 12.36
C LEU A 150 -29.53 -5.52 11.75
N LYS A 151 -29.37 -5.11 10.49
CA LYS A 151 -28.05 -5.00 9.82
C LYS A 151 -27.14 -3.98 10.48
N VAL A 152 -27.67 -2.80 10.82
CA VAL A 152 -26.90 -1.75 11.52
C VAL A 152 -26.39 -2.27 12.88
N ARG A 153 -27.17 -3.13 13.54
CA ARG A 153 -26.79 -3.79 14.79
C ARG A 153 -25.94 -5.06 14.60
N LYS A 154 -25.63 -5.46 13.36
CA LYS A 154 -24.87 -6.69 13.01
C LYS A 154 -25.48 -7.99 13.56
N LEU A 155 -26.80 -8.04 13.70
CA LEU A 155 -27.51 -9.22 14.25
C LEU A 155 -27.88 -10.25 13.18
N ILE A 156 -27.81 -9.85 11.90
CA ILE A 156 -28.11 -10.69 10.76
C ILE A 156 -27.08 -10.49 9.66
N ILE A 157 -26.80 -11.56 8.91
CA ILE A 157 -25.91 -11.56 7.75
C ILE A 157 -26.63 -12.16 6.55
N PRO A 158 -26.31 -11.71 5.33
CA PRO A 158 -26.91 -12.27 4.14
C PRO A 158 -26.28 -13.63 3.82
N GLN A 159 -27.12 -14.63 3.59
CA GLN A 159 -26.74 -15.92 3.07
C GLN A 159 -27.22 -16.03 1.62
N THR A 160 -26.29 -16.07 0.68
CA THR A 160 -26.62 -16.24 -0.73
C THR A 160 -26.65 -17.72 -1.07
N TRP A 161 -27.83 -18.24 -1.36
CA TRP A 161 -27.99 -19.53 -2.01
C TRP A 161 -27.78 -19.39 -3.52
N LYS A 162 -27.00 -20.29 -4.11
CA LYS A 162 -26.71 -20.33 -5.55
C LYS A 162 -27.16 -21.66 -6.15
N GLY A 163 -28.13 -21.60 -7.03
CA GLY A 163 -28.57 -22.71 -7.86
C GLY A 163 -28.37 -22.42 -9.34
N TYR A 164 -28.91 -23.30 -10.19
CA TYR A 164 -28.83 -23.18 -11.64
C TYR A 164 -30.15 -23.61 -12.27
N SER A 165 -30.55 -22.93 -13.34
CA SER A 165 -31.44 -23.52 -14.34
C SER A 165 -30.59 -24.15 -15.45
N LEU A 166 -31.06 -25.26 -16.01
CA LEU A 166 -30.32 -26.04 -17.00
C LEU A 166 -31.14 -26.26 -18.25
N LYS A 167 -30.49 -26.11 -19.41
CA LYS A 167 -31.01 -26.52 -20.72
C LYS A 167 -30.00 -27.42 -21.41
N ARG A 168 -30.45 -28.16 -22.42
CA ARG A 168 -29.57 -28.94 -23.30
C ARG A 168 -28.57 -28.00 -23.97
N GLY A 169 -27.28 -28.26 -23.73
CA GLY A 169 -26.19 -27.55 -24.41
C GLY A 169 -25.95 -28.10 -25.81
N PRO A 170 -25.02 -27.50 -26.58
CA PRO A 170 -24.75 -27.91 -27.95
C PRO A 170 -24.18 -29.34 -28.08
N ASN A 171 -23.51 -29.84 -27.05
CA ASN A 171 -22.92 -31.19 -27.02
C ASN A 171 -23.78 -32.17 -26.21
N TYR A 172 -25.06 -31.87 -25.98
CA TYR A 172 -25.93 -32.71 -25.18
C TYR A 172 -26.02 -34.14 -25.75
N ALA A 173 -25.81 -35.13 -24.88
CA ALA A 173 -26.13 -36.53 -25.14
C ALA A 173 -26.63 -37.19 -23.84
N PRO A 174 -27.54 -38.17 -23.91
CA PRO A 174 -28.12 -38.81 -22.72
C PRO A 174 -27.08 -39.56 -21.87
N LYS A 175 -25.97 -39.99 -22.49
CA LYS A 175 -24.81 -40.53 -21.79
C LYS A 175 -23.55 -39.86 -22.31
N ARG A 176 -22.77 -39.30 -21.39
CA ARG A 176 -21.50 -38.66 -21.73
C ARG A 176 -20.47 -39.68 -22.19
N LYS A 177 -19.86 -39.43 -23.36
CA LYS A 177 -18.64 -40.15 -23.78
C LYS A 177 -17.46 -39.62 -22.96
N LYS A 178 -16.84 -40.48 -22.16
CA LYS A 178 -15.61 -40.14 -21.42
C LYS A 178 -14.42 -40.32 -22.36
N VAL A 179 -13.91 -39.22 -22.89
CA VAL A 179 -12.63 -39.21 -23.65
C VAL A 179 -11.48 -39.56 -22.71
N VAL A 180 -10.61 -40.44 -23.18
CA VAL A 180 -9.47 -40.93 -22.41
C VAL A 180 -8.32 -39.92 -22.54
N THR A 181 -7.68 -39.60 -21.42
CA THR A 181 -6.55 -38.64 -21.42
C THR A 181 -5.23 -39.35 -21.73
N ASP A 182 -5.01 -40.50 -21.12
CA ASP A 182 -3.78 -41.28 -21.26
C ASP A 182 -4.09 -42.76 -21.56
N LEU A 183 -3.30 -43.37 -22.43
CA LEU A 183 -3.33 -44.81 -22.67
C LEU A 183 -2.82 -45.56 -21.43
N THR A 184 -3.68 -46.37 -20.81
CA THR A 184 -3.30 -47.22 -19.69
C THR A 184 -2.94 -48.64 -20.17
N ARG A 185 -2.19 -49.38 -19.35
CA ARG A 185 -1.86 -50.80 -19.62
C ARG A 185 -3.11 -51.65 -19.82
N ASP A 186 -4.18 -51.38 -19.08
CA ASP A 186 -5.44 -52.13 -19.18
C ASP A 186 -6.14 -51.86 -20.52
N ASN A 187 -6.03 -50.65 -21.07
CA ASN A 187 -6.53 -50.34 -22.41
C ASN A 187 -5.82 -51.17 -23.49
N PHE A 188 -4.51 -51.42 -23.33
CA PHE A 188 -3.75 -52.28 -24.24
C PHE A 188 -4.14 -53.75 -24.12
N GLN A 189 -4.32 -54.25 -22.89
CA GLN A 189 -4.65 -55.66 -22.64
C GLN A 189 -6.07 -56.04 -23.08
N SER A 190 -7.04 -55.14 -22.88
CA SER A 190 -8.43 -55.34 -23.31
C SER A 190 -8.62 -55.15 -24.82
N GLY A 191 -7.73 -54.39 -25.47
CA GLY A 191 -7.88 -54.03 -26.88
C GLY A 191 -8.90 -52.90 -27.12
N GLU A 192 -9.54 -52.39 -26.07
CA GLU A 192 -10.54 -51.32 -26.16
C GLU A 192 -9.93 -50.01 -26.67
N TRP A 193 -8.61 -49.83 -26.53
CA TRP A 193 -7.90 -48.62 -26.94
C TRP A 193 -8.13 -48.20 -28.40
N LYS A 194 -8.50 -49.14 -29.28
CA LYS A 194 -8.79 -48.86 -30.70
C LYS A 194 -10.07 -48.05 -30.89
N GLU A 195 -11.02 -48.17 -29.98
CA GLU A 195 -12.34 -47.52 -30.05
C GLU A 195 -12.44 -46.32 -29.08
N LEU A 196 -11.39 -46.06 -28.30
CA LEU A 196 -11.35 -44.93 -27.36
C LEU A 196 -11.05 -43.63 -28.10
N GLU A 197 -11.91 -42.63 -27.92
CA GLU A 197 -11.62 -41.25 -28.32
C GLU A 197 -10.68 -40.61 -27.29
N PHE A 198 -9.55 -40.06 -27.76
CA PHE A 198 -8.55 -39.41 -26.91
C PHE A 198 -8.77 -37.91 -26.84
N LYS A 199 -8.55 -37.33 -25.66
CA LYS A 199 -8.57 -35.87 -25.50
C LYS A 199 -7.39 -35.26 -26.26
N GLU A 200 -7.64 -34.25 -27.09
CA GLU A 200 -6.58 -33.53 -27.80
C GLU A 200 -5.58 -32.88 -26.83
N TYR A 201 -4.29 -32.97 -27.17
CA TYR A 201 -3.21 -32.40 -26.37
C TYR A 201 -3.23 -30.87 -26.48
N ASN A 202 -3.38 -30.17 -25.36
CA ASN A 202 -3.35 -28.71 -25.33
C ASN A 202 -1.89 -28.21 -25.31
N TYR A 203 -1.29 -28.00 -26.48
CA TYR A 203 0.07 -27.43 -26.59
C TYR A 203 0.19 -25.99 -26.08
N SER A 204 -0.94 -25.29 -25.87
CA SER A 204 -0.99 -23.96 -25.27
C SER A 204 -1.11 -23.99 -23.74
N ALA A 205 -1.16 -25.19 -23.14
CA ALA A 205 -1.19 -25.31 -21.69
C ALA A 205 0.12 -24.78 -21.10
N LYS A 206 0.02 -23.70 -20.32
CA LYS A 206 1.16 -23.21 -19.54
C LYS A 206 1.51 -24.28 -18.50
N GLY A 207 2.76 -24.72 -18.48
CA GLY A 207 3.28 -25.57 -17.42
C GLY A 207 3.17 -24.89 -16.05
N ALA A 208 3.41 -25.65 -14.99
CA ALA A 208 3.51 -25.07 -13.65
C ALA A 208 4.60 -23.97 -13.67
N PRO A 209 4.32 -22.77 -13.10
CA PRO A 209 5.31 -21.71 -13.06
C PRO A 209 6.54 -22.20 -12.28
N LEU A 210 7.73 -21.99 -12.83
CA LEU A 210 8.98 -22.31 -12.15
C LEU A 210 9.16 -21.35 -10.97
N GLU A 211 9.48 -21.88 -9.80
CA GLU A 211 9.90 -21.05 -8.67
C GLU A 211 11.30 -20.49 -8.95
N GLY A 212 11.46 -19.17 -8.80
CA GLY A 212 12.72 -18.48 -9.01
C GLY A 212 12.98 -17.45 -7.92
N GLY A 213 14.22 -16.96 -7.87
CA GLY A 213 14.58 -15.85 -7.00
C GLY A 213 13.75 -14.61 -7.34
N ASN A 214 13.34 -13.86 -6.31
CA ASN A 214 12.59 -12.63 -6.46
C ASN A 214 13.35 -11.46 -5.84
N LEU A 215 13.18 -10.26 -6.41
CA LEU A 215 13.73 -9.03 -5.85
C LEU A 215 12.60 -8.13 -5.39
N HIS A 216 12.84 -7.50 -4.24
CA HIS A 216 12.00 -6.42 -3.77
C HIS A 216 11.91 -5.32 -4.86
N PRO A 217 10.71 -4.81 -5.20
CA PRO A 217 10.52 -3.80 -6.25
C PRO A 217 11.44 -2.58 -6.10
N LEU A 218 11.57 -2.05 -4.88
CA LEU A 218 12.48 -0.94 -4.58
C LEU A 218 13.95 -1.25 -4.93
N LEU A 219 14.43 -2.47 -4.66
CA LEU A 219 15.79 -2.89 -5.00
C LEU A 219 15.97 -3.05 -6.51
N LYS A 220 14.92 -3.50 -7.22
CA LYS A 220 14.93 -3.58 -8.69
C LYS A 220 15.11 -2.19 -9.31
N VAL A 221 14.32 -1.23 -8.87
CA VAL A 221 14.39 0.15 -9.38
C VAL A 221 15.71 0.81 -8.99
N ARG A 222 16.20 0.57 -7.76
CA ARG A 222 17.53 1.01 -7.32
C ARG A 222 18.63 0.50 -8.25
N ALA A 223 18.62 -0.79 -8.58
CA ALA A 223 19.62 -1.38 -9.47
C ALA A 223 19.55 -0.79 -10.88
N GLN A 224 18.34 -0.56 -11.41
CA GLN A 224 18.14 0.07 -12.71
C GLN A 224 18.67 1.50 -12.75
N LEU A 225 18.35 2.32 -11.75
CA LEU A 225 18.82 3.70 -11.65
C LEU A 225 20.35 3.76 -11.53
N LYS A 226 20.93 2.90 -10.69
CA LYS A 226 22.38 2.76 -10.56
C LYS A 226 23.02 2.44 -11.91
N GLN A 227 22.45 1.51 -12.68
CA GLN A 227 22.94 1.19 -14.01
C GLN A 227 22.86 2.38 -14.98
N ILE A 228 21.79 3.18 -14.91
CA ILE A 228 21.64 4.39 -15.75
C ILE A 228 22.76 5.39 -15.44
N PHE A 229 23.00 5.70 -14.16
CA PHE A 229 24.08 6.60 -13.75
C PHE A 229 25.46 6.11 -14.23
N LEU A 230 25.75 4.82 -14.03
CA LEU A 230 27.01 4.22 -14.48
C LEU A 230 27.18 4.31 -16.00
N CYS A 231 26.13 4.03 -16.77
CA CYS A 231 26.13 4.17 -18.23
C CYS A 231 26.29 5.63 -18.70
N MET A 232 25.92 6.61 -17.87
CA MET A 232 26.12 8.05 -18.13
C MET A 232 27.49 8.56 -17.65
N GLY A 233 28.34 7.66 -17.13
CA GLY A 233 29.70 7.96 -16.67
C GLY A 233 29.78 8.58 -15.28
N PHE A 234 28.78 8.34 -14.42
CA PHE A 234 28.79 8.81 -13.04
C PHE A 234 29.50 7.81 -12.11
N GLU A 235 30.16 8.34 -11.09
CA GLU A 235 30.84 7.60 -10.03
C GLU A 235 29.96 7.60 -8.76
N GLU A 236 29.82 6.45 -8.11
CA GLU A 236 29.01 6.33 -6.89
C GLU A 236 29.78 6.89 -5.69
N MET A 237 29.16 7.79 -4.93
CA MET A 237 29.74 8.35 -3.70
C MET A 237 29.69 7.36 -2.54
N PRO A 238 30.68 7.38 -1.62
CA PRO A 238 30.64 6.57 -0.41
C PRO A 238 29.64 7.15 0.61
N THR A 239 28.43 6.58 0.64
CA THR A 239 27.35 7.00 1.54
C THR A 239 27.27 6.20 2.84
N ASN A 240 28.34 5.52 3.24
CA ASN A 240 28.39 4.69 4.45
C ASN A 240 28.40 5.47 5.78
N ASN A 241 28.25 6.80 5.73
CA ASN A 241 28.07 7.65 6.90
C ASN A 241 26.61 8.15 7.02
N PHE A 242 25.86 7.60 7.97
CA PHE A 242 24.49 8.03 8.25
C PHE A 242 24.42 9.15 9.30
N VAL A 243 25.45 9.24 10.15
CA VAL A 243 25.57 10.28 11.16
C VAL A 243 26.36 11.43 10.56
N GLU A 244 25.72 12.57 10.38
CA GLU A 244 26.39 13.79 9.93
C GLU A 244 26.42 14.82 11.06
N SER A 245 27.41 15.70 11.02
CA SER A 245 27.33 16.91 11.84
C SER A 245 26.42 17.91 11.15
N SER A 246 25.73 18.74 11.92
CA SER A 246 24.95 19.87 11.42
C SER A 246 25.75 20.71 10.44
N PHE A 247 27.06 20.88 10.66
CA PHE A 247 27.95 21.54 9.72
C PHE A 247 27.88 20.96 8.29
N TRP A 248 28.13 19.66 8.11
CA TRP A 248 28.15 19.04 6.79
C TRP A 248 26.75 18.85 6.20
N ASN A 249 25.75 18.65 7.06
CA ASN A 249 24.37 18.47 6.63
C ASN A 249 23.69 19.80 6.27
N PHE A 250 24.10 20.93 6.83
CA PHE A 250 23.41 22.21 6.63
C PHE A 250 24.36 23.37 6.33
N ASP A 251 25.29 23.69 7.23
CA ASP A 251 26.06 24.93 7.15
C ASP A 251 26.98 24.97 5.91
N ALA A 252 27.62 23.85 5.57
CA ALA A 252 28.45 23.67 4.39
C ALA A 252 27.64 23.73 3.08
N LEU A 253 26.33 23.51 3.16
CA LEU A 253 25.36 23.70 2.07
C LEU A 253 24.74 25.10 2.12
N PHE A 254 25.35 26.05 2.81
CA PHE A 254 24.83 27.41 2.92
C PHE A 254 23.37 27.47 3.41
N GLN A 255 22.92 26.50 4.22
CA GLN A 255 21.61 26.54 4.85
C GLN A 255 21.71 27.26 6.20
N PRO A 256 20.90 28.30 6.47
CA PRO A 256 21.07 29.13 7.67
C PRO A 256 20.69 28.37 8.93
N GLN A 257 21.27 28.76 10.06
CA GLN A 257 21.07 28.03 11.30
C GLN A 257 19.64 28.12 11.87
N GLN A 258 18.89 29.15 11.47
CA GLN A 258 17.49 29.38 11.81
C GLN A 258 16.50 28.68 10.87
N HIS A 259 16.97 27.93 9.88
CA HIS A 259 16.10 27.24 8.93
C HIS A 259 15.22 26.22 9.66
N PRO A 260 13.89 26.17 9.39
CA PRO A 260 12.96 25.28 10.09
C PRO A 260 13.39 23.81 10.10
N ALA A 261 13.92 23.31 8.99
CA ALA A 261 14.44 21.95 8.89
C ALA A 261 15.55 21.57 9.90
N ARG A 262 16.14 22.53 10.64
CA ARG A 262 17.13 22.28 11.71
C ARG A 262 16.48 22.15 13.08
N ASP A 263 15.16 22.29 13.19
CA ASP A 263 14.42 22.02 14.41
C ASP A 263 14.42 20.50 14.71
N SER A 264 14.42 20.16 15.99
CA SER A 264 14.17 18.80 16.50
C SER A 264 12.87 18.17 15.99
N HIS A 265 11.88 19.00 15.62
CA HIS A 265 10.64 18.54 15.01
C HIS A 265 10.82 17.98 13.59
N ASP A 266 11.88 18.37 12.86
CA ASP A 266 12.15 17.92 11.49
C ASP A 266 13.40 17.02 11.38
N THR A 267 14.31 17.09 12.36
CA THR A 267 15.62 16.41 12.33
C THR A 267 15.83 15.51 13.55
N PHE A 268 16.32 14.29 13.30
CA PHE A 268 16.76 13.38 14.36
C PHE A 268 18.19 13.71 14.82
N PHE A 269 18.30 14.44 15.93
CA PHE A 269 19.57 14.68 16.60
C PHE A 269 20.01 13.47 17.44
N LEU A 270 21.32 13.27 17.57
CA LEU A 270 21.86 12.22 18.41
C LEU A 270 22.07 12.69 19.84
N GLU A 271 21.81 11.80 20.80
CA GLU A 271 22.14 12.02 22.20
C GLU A 271 23.60 11.66 22.50
N THR A 272 24.11 10.55 21.92
CA THR A 272 25.47 10.06 22.17
C THR A 272 26.14 9.55 20.89
N PRO A 273 27.28 10.13 20.47
CA PRO A 273 27.80 11.44 20.88
C PRO A 273 26.92 12.56 20.31
N SER A 274 26.45 13.49 21.15
CA SER A 274 25.61 14.62 20.71
C SER A 274 26.33 15.62 19.82
N THR A 275 27.65 15.69 19.88
CA THR A 275 28.46 16.62 19.10
C THR A 275 29.68 15.97 18.46
N THR A 276 30.06 16.40 17.27
CA THR A 276 31.36 16.06 16.66
C THR A 276 32.49 16.85 17.31
N LYS A 277 33.68 16.25 17.35
CA LYS A 277 34.93 16.88 17.81
C LYS A 277 35.84 17.31 16.65
N ILE A 278 35.56 16.84 15.44
CA ILE A 278 36.47 16.96 14.30
C ILE A 278 35.73 17.61 13.14
N LEU A 279 36.13 18.84 12.82
CA LEU A 279 35.75 19.57 11.61
C LEU A 279 37.01 20.25 11.04
N PRO A 280 37.11 20.43 9.72
CA PRO A 280 38.21 21.19 9.11
C PRO A 280 38.10 22.66 9.51
N GLU A 281 38.93 23.08 10.48
CA GLU A 281 38.75 24.38 11.14
C GLU A 281 38.91 25.56 10.17
N ASP A 282 39.85 25.47 9.23
CA ASP A 282 40.05 26.49 8.20
C ASP A 282 38.79 26.67 7.33
N TYR A 283 38.14 25.57 6.95
CA TYR A 283 36.91 25.58 6.16
C TYR A 283 35.72 26.06 6.98
N VAL A 284 35.62 25.65 8.25
CA VAL A 284 34.57 26.14 9.16
C VAL A 284 34.64 27.66 9.29
N GLN A 285 35.84 28.24 9.44
CA GLN A 285 35.98 29.70 9.52
C GLN A 285 35.55 30.40 8.23
N ARG A 286 35.87 29.83 7.05
CA ARG A 286 35.40 30.37 5.77
C ARG A 286 33.88 30.30 5.63
N VAL A 287 33.27 29.16 5.98
CA VAL A 287 31.80 29.00 5.96
C VAL A 287 31.15 29.98 6.94
N LYS A 288 31.64 30.06 8.18
CA LYS A 288 31.18 31.04 9.18
C LYS A 288 31.18 32.45 8.60
N HIS A 289 32.31 32.89 8.06
CA HIS A 289 32.44 34.23 7.48
C HIS A 289 31.39 34.51 6.40
N VAL A 290 31.14 33.55 5.50
CA VAL A 290 30.17 33.69 4.42
C VAL A 290 28.72 33.73 4.93
N HIS A 291 28.41 32.99 6.00
CA HIS A 291 27.10 33.08 6.66
C HIS A 291 26.89 34.43 7.36
N GLU A 292 27.88 34.92 8.10
CA GLU A 292 27.76 36.14 8.92
C GLU A 292 27.87 37.42 8.08
N SER A 293 28.82 37.48 7.14
CA SER A 293 29.20 38.70 6.42
C SER A 293 29.02 38.63 4.91
N GLY A 294 28.75 37.44 4.36
CA GLY A 294 28.67 37.22 2.92
C GLY A 294 30.02 37.01 2.24
N GLY A 295 30.00 37.10 0.92
CA GLY A 295 31.11 36.75 0.04
C GLY A 295 30.60 36.31 -1.32
N TYR A 296 31.46 36.36 -2.35
CA TYR A 296 31.15 35.83 -3.70
C TYR A 296 29.89 36.41 -4.35
N GLY A 297 29.65 37.72 -4.15
CA GLY A 297 28.47 38.42 -4.66
C GLY A 297 27.26 38.38 -3.74
N SER A 298 27.36 37.71 -2.59
CA SER A 298 26.31 37.58 -1.58
C SER A 298 26.55 38.45 -0.36
N ARG A 299 25.46 38.86 0.30
CA ARG A 299 25.49 39.51 1.61
C ARG A 299 25.50 38.51 2.78
N GLY A 300 25.47 37.21 2.48
CA GLY A 300 25.29 36.18 3.51
C GLY A 300 23.89 36.24 4.11
N TYR A 301 23.76 35.68 5.32
CA TYR A 301 22.52 35.70 6.09
C TYR A 301 22.51 36.74 7.22
N ALA A 302 23.65 37.39 7.49
CA ALA A 302 23.76 38.49 8.45
C ALA A 302 23.24 38.14 9.86
N TYR A 303 23.67 36.99 10.39
CA TYR A 303 23.37 36.55 11.75
C TYR A 303 24.64 36.08 12.47
N ASP A 304 24.58 35.94 13.80
CA ASP A 304 25.68 35.40 14.59
C ASP A 304 25.72 33.86 14.46
N TRP A 305 26.71 33.34 13.72
CA TRP A 305 26.83 31.90 13.48
C TRP A 305 27.39 31.20 14.72
N LYS A 306 26.71 30.14 15.16
CA LYS A 306 27.05 29.43 16.41
C LYS A 306 27.78 28.14 16.13
N ARG A 307 28.97 27.97 16.73
CA ARG A 307 29.78 26.76 16.58
C ARG A 307 29.12 25.54 17.22
N GLU A 308 28.44 25.75 18.34
CA GLU A 308 27.75 24.71 19.10
C GLU A 308 26.68 24.03 18.25
N GLU A 309 25.98 24.82 17.43
CA GLU A 309 24.93 24.33 16.56
C GLU A 309 25.50 23.49 15.41
N ALA A 310 26.59 23.94 14.79
CA ALA A 310 27.28 23.22 13.72
C ALA A 310 27.94 21.92 14.20
N ASN A 311 28.29 21.86 15.48
CA ASN A 311 28.89 20.67 16.09
C ASN A 311 27.86 19.55 16.37
N LYS A 312 26.56 19.83 16.45
CA LYS A 312 25.55 18.80 16.78
C LYS A 312 25.58 17.67 15.76
N ASN A 313 25.46 16.43 16.23
CA ASN A 313 25.33 15.27 15.36
C ASN A 313 23.86 14.93 15.14
N LEU A 314 23.55 14.48 13.93
CA LEU A 314 22.22 14.11 13.48
C LEU A 314 22.28 12.92 12.53
N LEU A 315 21.15 12.26 12.33
CA LEU A 315 20.97 11.37 11.18
C LEU A 315 20.76 12.22 9.94
N ARG A 316 21.57 12.01 8.89
CA ARG A 316 21.55 12.83 7.68
C ARG A 316 20.15 12.97 7.10
N THR A 317 19.74 14.21 6.80
CA THR A 317 18.40 14.51 6.29
C THR A 317 18.30 14.41 4.76
N HIS A 318 19.44 14.44 4.09
CA HIS A 318 19.58 14.26 2.65
C HIS A 318 21.00 13.81 2.27
N THR A 319 21.14 13.12 1.14
CA THR A 319 22.43 12.67 0.59
C THR A 319 23.33 13.81 0.13
N THR A 320 22.80 15.02 -0.07
CA THR A 320 23.56 16.22 -0.45
C THR A 320 24.66 16.58 0.57
N ALA A 321 24.53 16.13 1.82
CA ALA A 321 25.59 16.23 2.83
C ALA A 321 26.87 15.48 2.38
N VAL A 322 26.70 14.31 1.76
CA VAL A 322 27.82 13.53 1.18
C VAL A 322 28.40 14.26 -0.03
N SER A 323 27.56 14.88 -0.87
CA SER A 323 28.01 15.72 -1.98
C SER A 323 28.92 16.85 -1.51
N SER A 324 28.58 17.53 -0.42
CA SER A 324 29.41 18.62 0.14
C SER A 324 30.79 18.11 0.59
N ARG A 325 30.85 16.93 1.22
CA ARG A 325 32.12 16.29 1.62
C ARG A 325 32.96 15.93 0.41
N MET A 326 32.34 15.34 -0.62
CA MET A 326 33.02 14.93 -1.84
C MET A 326 33.57 16.13 -2.61
N LEU A 327 32.80 17.21 -2.73
CA LEU A 327 33.24 18.45 -3.37
C LEU A 327 34.35 19.14 -2.58
N TYR A 328 34.27 19.17 -1.25
CA TYR A 328 35.35 19.67 -0.41
C TYR A 328 36.65 18.88 -0.61
N GLN A 329 36.58 17.54 -0.65
CA GLN A 329 37.74 16.69 -0.92
C GLN A 329 38.31 16.90 -2.33
N LEU A 330 37.45 17.12 -3.33
CA LEU A 330 37.87 17.45 -4.69
C LEU A 330 38.62 18.78 -4.72
N ALA A 331 38.17 19.78 -3.96
CA ALA A 331 38.80 21.09 -3.85
C ALA A 331 40.19 21.06 -3.20
N GLN A 332 40.53 20.00 -2.45
CA GLN A 332 41.86 19.84 -1.85
C GLN A 332 42.93 19.33 -2.84
N LYS A 333 42.56 19.13 -4.11
CA LYS A 333 43.42 18.55 -5.16
C LYS A 333 43.35 19.44 -6.41
N PRO A 334 44.30 19.32 -7.35
CA PRO A 334 44.15 19.93 -8.66
C PRO A 334 42.79 19.55 -9.27
N PHE A 335 42.06 20.57 -9.73
CA PHE A 335 40.69 20.38 -10.19
C PHE A 335 40.61 19.40 -11.36
N ALA A 336 39.68 18.45 -11.28
CA ALA A 336 39.30 17.55 -12.36
C ALA A 336 37.77 17.46 -12.41
N PRO A 337 37.16 17.47 -13.61
CA PRO A 337 35.71 17.31 -13.76
C PRO A 337 35.22 16.00 -13.15
N LYS A 338 34.07 16.05 -12.49
CA LYS A 338 33.48 14.88 -11.82
C LYS A 338 31.98 14.80 -12.00
N LYS A 339 31.49 13.57 -12.14
CA LYS A 339 30.07 13.22 -12.14
C LYS A 339 29.85 12.27 -10.99
N TYR A 340 29.08 12.68 -9.99
CA TYR A 340 28.82 11.87 -8.80
C TYR A 340 27.34 11.54 -8.68
N PHE A 341 27.04 10.34 -8.20
CA PHE A 341 25.70 9.97 -7.80
C PHE A 341 25.70 9.22 -6.48
N SER A 342 24.53 9.15 -5.85
CA SER A 342 24.31 8.20 -4.76
C SER A 342 22.85 7.78 -4.69
N ILE A 343 22.58 6.58 -4.19
CA ILE A 343 21.23 6.13 -3.88
C ILE A 343 21.25 5.47 -2.52
N ASP A 344 20.80 6.18 -1.50
CA ASP A 344 20.89 5.69 -0.14
C ASP A 344 19.90 6.35 0.81
N ARG A 345 19.83 5.81 2.02
CA ARG A 345 18.85 6.16 3.03
C ARG A 345 19.11 7.52 3.67
N VAL A 346 18.04 8.24 3.93
CA VAL A 346 18.02 9.53 4.63
C VAL A 346 16.91 9.51 5.67
N PHE A 347 17.05 10.37 6.67
CA PHE A 347 16.21 10.32 7.86
C PHE A 347 15.63 11.70 8.15
N ARG A 348 14.31 11.78 8.29
CA ARG A 348 13.59 13.01 8.63
C ARG A 348 12.56 12.71 9.70
N ASN A 349 12.40 13.60 10.67
CA ASN A 349 11.46 13.43 11.77
C ASN A 349 10.02 13.75 11.32
N GLU A 350 9.55 13.05 10.30
CA GLU A 350 8.22 13.22 9.73
C GLU A 350 7.27 12.14 10.25
N ALA A 351 6.01 12.52 10.48
CA ALA A 351 4.98 11.57 10.86
C ALA A 351 4.74 10.57 9.73
N VAL A 352 4.89 9.28 10.03
CA VAL A 352 4.72 8.21 9.04
C VAL A 352 3.26 8.11 8.62
N ASP A 353 2.99 8.40 7.34
CA ASP A 353 1.66 8.34 6.75
C ASP A 353 1.64 7.53 5.44
N ARG A 354 0.64 7.74 4.58
CA ARG A 354 0.51 7.01 3.31
C ARG A 354 1.54 7.47 2.26
N THR A 355 2.12 8.64 2.44
CA THR A 355 2.98 9.38 1.50
C THR A 355 4.36 9.70 2.05
N HIS A 356 4.54 9.71 3.38
CA HIS A 356 5.77 10.07 4.06
C HIS A 356 6.28 8.92 4.92
N LEU A 357 7.60 8.76 4.93
CA LEU A 357 8.34 7.85 5.80
C LEU A 357 9.42 8.65 6.52
N ALA A 358 9.68 8.30 7.78
CA ALA A 358 10.81 8.87 8.52
C ALA A 358 12.17 8.41 7.97
N GLU A 359 12.22 7.24 7.33
CA GLU A 359 13.38 6.67 6.63
C GLU A 359 12.98 6.37 5.18
N PHE A 360 13.67 6.96 4.22
CA PHE A 360 13.45 6.74 2.79
C PHE A 360 14.77 6.86 2.00
N HIS A 361 14.77 6.53 0.71
CA HIS A 361 15.96 6.53 -0.13
C HIS A 361 15.97 7.75 -1.05
N GLN A 362 17.01 8.56 -0.92
CA GLN A 362 17.27 9.67 -1.82
C GLN A 362 18.25 9.23 -2.91
N ILE A 363 17.91 9.60 -4.14
CA ILE A 363 18.79 9.54 -5.30
C ILE A 363 19.38 10.94 -5.47
N GLU A 364 20.70 11.03 -5.51
CA GLU A 364 21.43 12.27 -5.78
C GLU A 364 22.20 12.11 -7.08
N GLY A 365 22.19 13.13 -7.92
CA GLY A 365 23.10 13.27 -9.05
C GLY A 365 23.71 14.66 -9.06
N LEU A 366 25.00 14.76 -9.35
CA LEU A 366 25.67 16.04 -9.57
C LEU A 366 26.76 15.94 -10.63
N VAL A 367 27.00 17.05 -11.32
CA VAL A 367 28.13 17.23 -12.24
C VAL A 367 28.86 18.49 -11.84
N CYS A 368 30.17 18.37 -11.65
CA CYS A 368 31.10 19.44 -11.30
C CYS A 368 32.08 19.62 -12.45
N ASP A 369 31.97 20.74 -13.16
CA ASP A 369 32.80 21.07 -14.33
C ASP A 369 32.82 22.60 -14.55
N ARG A 370 33.68 23.04 -15.46
CA ARG A 370 33.79 24.45 -15.84
C ARG A 370 32.72 24.83 -16.86
N GLY A 371 32.14 26.02 -16.68
CA GLY A 371 31.19 26.62 -17.60
C GLY A 371 29.81 25.93 -17.65
N LEU A 372 29.44 25.14 -16.64
CA LEU A 372 28.11 24.53 -16.60
C LEU A 372 27.02 25.59 -16.41
N THR A 373 25.89 25.37 -17.07
CA THR A 373 24.73 26.25 -17.04
C THR A 373 23.44 25.49 -16.68
N LEU A 374 22.36 26.24 -16.48
CA LEU A 374 21.03 25.64 -16.29
C LEU A 374 20.60 24.80 -17.50
N CYS A 375 21.04 25.15 -18.71
CA CYS A 375 20.76 24.39 -19.93
C CYS A 375 21.38 22.98 -19.88
N ASP A 376 22.60 22.85 -19.35
CA ASP A 376 23.26 21.56 -19.18
C ASP A 376 22.52 20.68 -18.18
N LEU A 377 22.05 21.27 -17.08
CA LEU A 377 21.21 20.58 -16.10
C LEU A 377 19.92 20.06 -16.73
N ILE A 378 19.19 20.92 -17.46
CA ILE A 378 17.96 20.52 -18.15
C ILE A 378 18.25 19.40 -19.17
N GLY A 379 19.34 19.51 -19.94
CA GLY A 379 19.75 18.50 -20.92
C GLY A 379 20.05 17.14 -20.29
N ILE A 380 20.81 17.13 -19.20
CA ILE A 380 21.13 15.90 -18.45
C ILE A 380 19.86 15.29 -17.84
N LEU A 381 18.95 16.10 -17.29
CA LEU A 381 17.70 15.59 -16.75
C LEU A 381 16.83 14.96 -17.84
N HIS A 382 16.75 15.56 -19.03
CA HIS A 382 16.07 14.95 -20.18
C HIS A 382 16.70 13.60 -20.58
N ASP A 383 18.03 13.51 -20.69
CA ASP A 383 18.71 12.24 -21.00
C ASP A 383 18.46 11.19 -19.91
N PHE A 384 18.67 11.55 -18.65
CA PHE A 384 18.47 10.68 -17.49
C PHE A 384 17.05 10.10 -17.43
N PHE A 385 16.02 10.94 -17.51
CA PHE A 385 14.63 10.49 -17.42
C PHE A 385 14.15 9.78 -18.69
N SER A 386 14.70 10.10 -19.87
CA SER A 386 14.37 9.36 -21.10
C SER A 386 14.75 7.87 -20.98
N ARG A 387 15.86 7.57 -20.30
CA ARG A 387 16.33 6.19 -20.02
C ARG A 387 15.46 5.45 -19.01
N LEU A 388 14.64 6.18 -18.24
CA LEU A 388 13.57 5.62 -17.40
C LEU A 388 12.22 5.50 -18.12
N GLY A 389 12.15 5.87 -19.40
CA GLY A 389 10.90 5.93 -20.16
C GLY A 389 10.05 7.17 -19.87
N MET A 390 10.59 8.18 -19.18
CA MET A 390 9.90 9.41 -18.82
C MET A 390 10.36 10.58 -19.69
N THR A 391 9.72 10.76 -20.85
CA THR A 391 10.15 11.78 -21.84
C THR A 391 9.48 13.14 -21.66
N LYS A 392 8.30 13.18 -21.03
CA LYS A 392 7.53 14.42 -20.79
C LYS A 392 7.95 15.05 -19.47
N LEU A 393 8.87 16.01 -19.53
CA LEU A 393 9.32 16.78 -18.37
C LEU A 393 8.86 18.24 -18.43
N LYS A 394 8.65 18.83 -17.25
CA LYS A 394 8.48 20.26 -17.02
C LYS A 394 9.30 20.67 -15.82
N PHE A 395 9.79 21.91 -15.85
CA PHE A 395 10.56 22.50 -14.77
C PHE A 395 9.81 23.72 -14.24
N LYS A 396 9.71 23.81 -12.91
CA LYS A 396 9.08 24.94 -12.22
C LYS A 396 10.14 25.59 -11.33
N PRO A 397 10.39 26.91 -11.45
CA PRO A 397 11.30 27.60 -10.54
C PRO A 397 10.89 27.37 -9.08
N ALA A 398 11.89 27.13 -8.24
CA ALA A 398 11.74 26.87 -6.82
C ALA A 398 12.80 27.64 -6.04
N TYR A 399 12.80 27.51 -4.71
CA TYR A 399 13.85 28.04 -3.85
C TYR A 399 14.40 26.91 -2.99
N ASN A 400 15.71 26.69 -3.06
CA ASN A 400 16.44 25.86 -2.10
C ASN A 400 17.66 26.66 -1.59
N PRO A 401 18.06 26.53 -0.32
CA PRO A 401 19.15 27.33 0.25
C PRO A 401 20.50 27.20 -0.47
N TYR A 402 20.87 26.00 -0.93
CA TYR A 402 22.16 25.72 -1.58
C TYR A 402 22.15 25.86 -3.10
N THR A 403 21.00 26.03 -3.77
CA THR A 403 20.94 26.14 -5.22
C THR A 403 20.34 27.46 -5.72
N GLU A 404 20.98 28.08 -6.69
CA GLU A 404 20.47 29.24 -7.42
C GLU A 404 21.03 29.26 -8.86
N PRO A 405 20.18 29.17 -9.90
CA PRO A 405 18.73 28.95 -9.85
C PRO A 405 18.37 27.55 -9.35
N SER A 406 17.15 27.43 -8.80
CA SER A 406 16.53 26.18 -8.33
C SER A 406 15.27 25.86 -9.14
N MET A 407 14.98 24.58 -9.36
CA MET A 407 13.80 24.13 -10.08
C MET A 407 13.30 22.74 -9.62
N GLU A 408 12.00 22.66 -9.37
CA GLU A 408 11.25 21.42 -9.24
C GLU A 408 11.08 20.74 -10.60
N ILE A 409 11.20 19.42 -10.63
CA ILE A 409 11.06 18.58 -11.81
C ILE A 409 9.70 17.89 -11.76
N PHE A 410 8.92 18.05 -12.83
CA PHE A 410 7.62 17.40 -13.01
C PHE A 410 7.65 16.46 -14.21
N SER A 411 7.05 15.28 -14.06
CA SER A 411 6.80 14.37 -15.19
C SER A 411 5.30 14.12 -15.37
N TYR A 412 4.88 13.97 -16.63
CA TYR A 412 3.50 13.62 -16.93
C TYR A 412 3.26 12.12 -16.75
N HIS A 413 2.36 11.77 -15.84
CA HIS A 413 2.00 10.39 -15.59
C HIS A 413 0.79 9.98 -16.43
N GLU A 414 0.98 9.08 -17.41
CA GLU A 414 -0.08 8.65 -18.33
C GLU A 414 -1.26 7.97 -17.60
N GLY A 415 -0.99 7.09 -16.62
CA GLY A 415 -2.04 6.43 -15.84
C GLY A 415 -2.95 7.39 -15.06
N PHE A 416 -2.40 8.41 -14.40
CA PHE A 416 -3.17 9.42 -13.64
C PHE A 416 -3.57 10.65 -14.47
N LYS A 417 -3.10 10.76 -15.72
CA LYS A 417 -3.30 11.91 -16.62
C LYS A 417 -2.99 13.26 -15.96
N LYS A 418 -1.90 13.33 -15.18
CA LYS A 418 -1.50 14.55 -14.45
C LYS A 418 0.01 14.70 -14.37
N TRP A 419 0.46 15.93 -14.17
CA TRP A 419 1.85 16.24 -13.83
C TRP A 419 2.11 15.90 -12.37
N VAL A 420 3.20 15.19 -12.10
CA VAL A 420 3.62 14.77 -10.76
C VAL A 420 5.05 15.25 -10.54
N GLU A 421 5.29 15.86 -9.38
CA GLU A 421 6.64 16.22 -8.94
C GLU A 421 7.45 14.97 -8.64
N ILE A 422 8.60 14.85 -9.30
CA ILE A 422 9.49 13.69 -9.26
C ILE A 422 10.85 14.00 -8.63
N GLY A 423 11.16 15.29 -8.40
CA GLY A 423 12.36 15.70 -7.68
C GLY A 423 12.62 17.20 -7.76
N ASN A 424 13.75 17.60 -7.20
CA ASN A 424 14.19 18.98 -7.13
C ASN A 424 15.64 19.08 -7.66
N SER A 425 16.02 20.23 -8.19
CA SER A 425 17.31 20.40 -8.88
C SER A 425 17.73 21.86 -8.90
N GLY A 426 18.99 22.10 -9.23
CA GLY A 426 19.49 23.46 -9.40
C GLY A 426 21.00 23.50 -9.56
N MET A 427 21.52 24.73 -9.58
CA MET A 427 22.97 24.99 -9.64
C MET A 427 23.46 25.34 -8.23
N PHE A 428 24.48 24.68 -7.71
CA PHE A 428 25.02 25.02 -6.39
C PHE A 428 25.58 26.44 -6.38
N ARG A 429 25.29 27.13 -5.28
CA ARG A 429 25.63 28.52 -5.07
C ARG A 429 27.14 28.74 -4.93
N PRO A 430 27.68 29.89 -5.37
CA PRO A 430 29.07 30.28 -5.11
C PRO A 430 29.43 30.26 -3.62
N GLU A 431 28.50 30.65 -2.74
CA GLU A 431 28.66 30.65 -1.27
C GLU A 431 28.87 29.26 -0.67
N MET A 432 28.46 28.21 -1.40
CA MET A 432 28.75 26.82 -1.04
C MET A 432 30.10 26.38 -1.63
N LEU A 433 30.33 26.63 -2.93
CA LEU A 433 31.45 26.05 -3.68
C LEU A 433 32.80 26.73 -3.40
N GLN A 434 32.83 28.06 -3.38
CA GLN A 434 34.09 28.80 -3.31
C GLN A 434 34.77 28.73 -1.93
N PRO A 435 34.04 28.69 -0.79
CA PRO A 435 34.64 28.40 0.51
C PRO A 435 35.33 27.03 0.58
N MET A 436 34.91 26.06 -0.23
CA MET A 436 35.60 24.76 -0.28
C MET A 436 37.01 24.88 -0.89
N GLY A 437 37.26 25.91 -1.69
CA GLY A 437 38.49 26.12 -2.45
C GLY A 437 38.36 25.74 -3.94
N LEU A 438 37.15 25.53 -4.45
CA LEU A 438 36.95 25.30 -5.88
C LEU A 438 37.23 26.59 -6.68
N PRO A 439 37.83 26.49 -7.89
CA PRO A 439 38.03 27.65 -8.76
C PRO A 439 36.72 28.37 -9.10
N GLU A 440 36.76 29.69 -9.29
CA GLU A 440 35.57 30.53 -9.51
C GLU A 440 34.75 30.16 -10.76
N ASP A 441 35.40 29.58 -11.77
CA ASP A 441 34.78 29.19 -13.04
C ASP A 441 34.27 27.74 -13.03
N VAL A 442 34.37 27.04 -11.90
CA VAL A 442 33.78 25.71 -11.68
C VAL A 442 32.37 25.89 -11.12
N GLN A 443 31.40 25.28 -11.79
CA GLN A 443 30.02 25.22 -11.33
C GLN A 443 29.63 23.77 -11.04
N VAL A 444 28.57 23.61 -10.25
CA VAL A 444 27.99 22.30 -9.98
C VAL A 444 26.49 22.35 -10.28
N ILE A 445 26.04 21.45 -11.15
CA ILE A 445 24.61 21.20 -11.37
C ILE A 445 24.23 19.94 -10.60
N ALA A 446 23.10 19.96 -9.91
CA ALA A 446 22.68 18.85 -9.05
C ALA A 446 21.16 18.64 -9.06
N TRP A 447 20.75 17.40 -8.75
CA TRP A 447 19.35 17.03 -8.60
C TRP A 447 19.18 15.91 -7.57
N GLY A 448 18.07 15.99 -6.84
CA GLY A 448 17.65 15.02 -5.84
C GLY A 448 16.28 14.46 -6.17
N LEU A 449 16.15 13.14 -6.17
CA LEU A 449 14.90 12.41 -6.43
C LEU A 449 14.59 11.46 -5.27
N SER A 450 13.31 11.16 -5.06
CA SER A 450 12.91 10.01 -4.23
C SER A 450 13.03 8.73 -5.06
N LEU A 451 13.45 7.63 -4.45
CA LEU A 451 13.38 6.30 -5.07
C LEU A 451 11.98 5.70 -4.97
N GLU A 452 11.30 5.95 -3.85
CA GLU A 452 9.99 5.40 -3.53
C GLU A 452 8.93 5.92 -4.48
N ARG A 453 8.87 7.24 -4.75
CA ARG A 453 7.80 7.81 -5.58
C ARG A 453 7.80 7.27 -7.02
N PRO A 454 8.92 7.20 -7.75
CA PRO A 454 8.98 6.53 -9.05
C PRO A 454 8.64 5.04 -8.95
N THR A 455 9.08 4.35 -7.91
CA THR A 455 8.78 2.92 -7.72
C THR A 455 7.28 2.69 -7.48
N MET A 456 6.65 3.49 -6.64
CA MET A 456 5.21 3.45 -6.37
C MET A 456 4.40 3.66 -7.66
N ILE A 457 4.82 4.63 -8.48
CA ILE A 457 4.25 4.91 -9.80
C ILE A 457 4.39 3.70 -10.73
N LEU A 458 5.58 3.14 -10.87
CA LEU A 458 5.87 2.01 -11.78
C LEU A 458 5.09 0.74 -11.41
N TYR A 459 4.86 0.51 -10.11
CA TYR A 459 4.21 -0.69 -9.60
C TYR A 459 2.76 -0.49 -9.17
N GLY A 460 2.18 0.70 -9.38
CA GLY A 460 0.79 0.99 -9.00
C GLY A 460 0.52 0.90 -7.50
N ILE A 461 1.53 1.19 -6.66
CA ILE A 461 1.42 1.17 -5.20
C ILE A 461 1.00 2.57 -4.73
N ASP A 462 -0.08 2.67 -3.97
CA ASP A 462 -0.65 3.94 -3.54
C ASP A 462 -0.31 4.32 -2.08
N ASN A 463 0.26 3.38 -1.33
CA ASN A 463 0.70 3.55 0.06
C ASN A 463 2.16 3.16 0.21
N ILE A 464 3.00 4.13 0.57
CA ILE A 464 4.46 3.97 0.64
C ILE A 464 4.90 2.88 1.63
N ARG A 465 4.10 2.63 2.68
CA ARG A 465 4.37 1.61 3.71
C ARG A 465 4.24 0.18 3.20
N ASP A 466 3.50 0.00 2.11
CA ASP A 466 3.33 -1.29 1.44
C ASP A 466 4.50 -1.57 0.48
N LEU A 467 5.28 -0.53 0.17
CA LEU A 467 6.53 -0.62 -0.57
C LEU A 467 7.74 -0.75 0.37
N PHE A 468 7.79 -0.04 1.48
CA PHE A 468 8.92 -0.10 2.42
C PHE A 468 8.45 0.00 3.87
N GLY A 469 8.77 -1.02 4.67
CA GLY A 469 8.41 -1.12 6.08
C GLY A 469 7.82 -2.48 6.45
N HIS A 470 7.28 -2.57 7.67
CA HIS A 470 6.73 -3.82 8.23
C HIS A 470 5.44 -4.30 7.55
N LYS A 471 4.82 -3.50 6.68
CA LYS A 471 3.56 -3.83 5.97
C LYS A 471 3.77 -4.36 4.56
N VAL A 472 5.02 -4.53 4.11
CA VAL A 472 5.32 -5.03 2.78
C VAL A 472 4.75 -6.44 2.61
N ASP A 473 3.90 -6.61 1.59
CA ASP A 473 3.36 -7.92 1.22
C ASP A 473 4.44 -8.79 0.56
N LEU A 474 4.79 -9.91 1.20
CA LEU A 474 5.72 -10.88 0.63
C LEU A 474 5.19 -11.48 -0.68
N GLY A 475 3.88 -11.52 -0.89
CA GLY A 475 3.24 -11.90 -2.14
C GLY A 475 3.58 -10.96 -3.30
N LEU A 476 3.66 -9.65 -3.05
CA LEU A 476 4.14 -8.66 -4.02
C LEU A 476 5.59 -8.91 -4.42
N ILE A 477 6.44 -9.25 -3.45
CA ILE A 477 7.85 -9.60 -3.70
C ILE A 477 7.91 -10.87 -4.55
N LYS A 478 7.15 -11.92 -4.21
CA LYS A 478 7.13 -13.21 -4.94
C LYS A 478 6.63 -13.12 -6.39
N LYS A 479 5.90 -12.05 -6.73
CA LYS A 479 5.45 -11.76 -8.11
C LYS A 479 6.50 -11.00 -8.93
N ASN A 480 7.66 -10.71 -8.34
CA ASN A 480 8.70 -9.88 -8.91
C ASN A 480 9.99 -10.68 -9.16
N PRO A 481 10.04 -11.48 -10.24
CA PRO A 481 11.19 -12.34 -10.54
C PRO A 481 12.48 -11.53 -10.75
N VAL A 482 13.62 -12.11 -10.34
CA VAL A 482 14.97 -11.56 -10.58
C VAL A 482 15.27 -11.57 -12.08
N CYS A 483 15.06 -12.72 -12.74
CA CYS A 483 15.34 -12.91 -14.15
C CYS A 483 14.23 -12.29 -15.01
N ARG A 484 14.61 -11.46 -15.98
CA ARG A 484 13.69 -10.80 -16.93
C ARG A 484 13.74 -11.39 -18.35
N LEU A 485 14.57 -12.39 -18.61
CA LEU A 485 14.62 -13.04 -19.92
C LEU A 485 13.26 -13.70 -20.19
N GLY A 486 12.57 -13.25 -21.24
CA GLY A 486 11.27 -13.80 -21.67
C GLY A 486 10.04 -13.27 -20.92
N ILE A 487 10.16 -12.19 -20.17
CA ILE A 487 9.00 -11.44 -19.64
C ILE A 487 8.82 -10.22 -20.55
N ASP A 488 7.78 -10.25 -21.39
CA ASP A 488 7.38 -9.14 -22.27
C ASP A 488 6.91 -7.90 -21.50
#